data_AF-A0A0J7Z8U5-F1
#
_entry.id   AF-A0A0J7Z8U5-F1
#
_cell.length_a   1.000
_cell.length_b   1.000
_cell.length_c   1.000
_cell.angle_alpha   90.00
_cell.angle_beta   90.00
_cell.angle_gamma   90.00
#
_symmetry.space_group_name_H-M   'P 1'
#
loop_
_entity.id
_entity.type
_entity.pdbx_description
1 polymer ?
#
loop_
_entity_poly.entity_id
_entity_poly.type
_entity_poly.pdbx_seq_one_letter_code
_entity_poly.pdbx_strand_id
1 'polypeptide(L)'
;MDGRRLHGCLGSVVVLAVALLTALLLGRSWSACDAGVNSSANGGFLLVIFIPVLWFVLMAVWLGAGALLGRHPVVRAFVIVALILIVSWCALSIFWEGESYYCPSGVPPWWPDFVPAPGF
;
A
#
# COMPACT_ATOMS: atom_id res chain seq x y z
N MET A 1 -29.91 -0.44 9.54
CA MET A 1 -29.17 -1.12 8.45
C MET A 1 -28.22 -0.18 7.71
N ASP A 2 -28.45 1.14 7.73
CA ASP A 2 -27.60 2.17 7.13
C ASP A 2 -26.14 2.19 7.60
N GLY A 3 -25.88 2.15 8.91
CA GLY A 3 -24.51 2.34 9.43
C GLY A 3 -23.50 1.27 9.00
N ARG A 4 -23.94 0.02 8.73
CA ARG A 4 -23.06 -1.06 8.24
C ARG A 4 -22.68 -0.87 6.77
N ARG A 5 -23.61 -0.41 5.94
CA ARG A 5 -23.33 -0.10 4.53
C ARG A 5 -22.39 1.09 4.41
N LEU A 6 -22.63 2.15 5.19
CA LEU A 6 -21.77 3.33 5.21
C LEU A 6 -20.33 2.99 5.62
N HIS A 7 -20.13 2.17 6.66
CA HIS A 7 -18.79 1.73 7.08
C HIS A 7 -18.07 0.88 6.03
N GLY A 8 -18.82 0.07 5.27
CA GLY A 8 -18.28 -0.69 4.14
C GLY A 8 -17.87 0.21 2.96
N CYS A 9 -18.70 1.19 2.60
CA CYS A 9 -18.37 2.15 1.53
C CYS A 9 -17.16 3.02 1.91
N LEU A 10 -17.14 3.55 3.14
CA LEU A 10 -16.01 4.32 3.66
C LEU A 10 -14.73 3.48 3.68
N GLY A 11 -14.81 2.26 4.19
CA GLY A 11 -13.69 1.33 4.20
C GLY A 11 -13.13 1.10 2.81
N SER A 12 -14.00 0.78 1.85
CA SER A 12 -13.62 0.56 0.44
C SER A 12 -12.92 1.77 -0.17
N VAL A 13 -13.44 2.99 0.03
CA VAL A 13 -12.83 4.22 -0.49
C VAL A 13 -11.46 4.46 0.14
N VAL A 14 -11.34 4.29 1.46
CA VAL A 14 -10.07 4.48 2.17
C VAL A 14 -9.03 3.46 1.71
N VAL A 15 -9.37 2.17 1.68
CA VAL A 15 -8.42 1.13 1.28
C VAL A 15 -8.04 1.22 -0.20
N LEU A 16 -8.96 1.69 -1.06
CA LEU A 16 -8.67 1.93 -2.48
C LEU A 16 -7.71 3.11 -2.65
N ALA A 17 -7.94 4.21 -1.93
CA ALA A 17 -7.04 5.36 -1.95
C ALA A 17 -5.63 4.96 -1.49
N VAL A 18 -5.53 4.16 -0.44
CA VAL A 18 -4.23 3.64 0.04
C VAL A 18 -3.58 2.74 -1.00
N ALA A 19 -4.31 1.83 -1.65
CA ALA A 19 -3.77 0.99 -2.70
C ALA A 19 -3.24 1.80 -3.89
N LEU A 20 -3.97 2.84 -4.31
CA LEU A 20 -3.55 3.76 -5.36
C LEU A 20 -2.30 4.55 -4.96
N LEU A 21 -2.25 5.10 -3.75
CA LEU A 21 -1.07 5.82 -3.26
C LEU A 21 0.16 4.92 -3.18
N THR A 22 -0.02 3.67 -2.74
CA THR A 22 1.05 2.67 -2.69
C THR A 22 1.57 2.36 -4.09
N ALA A 23 0.67 2.17 -5.06
CA ALA A 23 1.02 1.91 -6.45
C ALA A 23 1.71 3.12 -7.11
N LEU A 24 1.26 4.34 -6.80
CA LEU A 24 1.88 5.58 -7.28
C LEU A 24 3.29 5.75 -6.72
N LEU A 25 3.49 5.47 -5.43
CA LEU A 25 4.80 5.54 -4.80
C LEU A 25 5.78 4.54 -5.44
N LEU A 26 5.30 3.32 -5.68
CA LEU A 26 6.08 2.27 -6.32
C LEU A 26 6.39 2.57 -7.79
N GLY A 27 5.41 3.04 -8.56
CA GLY A 27 5.64 3.46 -9.94
C GLY A 27 6.62 4.63 -10.04
N ARG A 28 6.54 5.58 -9.10
CA ARG A 28 7.48 6.70 -9.00
C ARG A 28 8.89 6.24 -8.65
N SER A 29 9.06 5.27 -7.75
CA SER A 29 10.39 4.75 -7.41
C SER A 29 11.01 3.98 -8.56
N TRP A 30 10.26 3.10 -9.22
CA TRP A 30 10.72 2.39 -10.40
C TRP A 30 11.13 3.32 -11.53
N SER A 31 10.35 4.38 -11.78
CA SER A 31 10.70 5.38 -12.80
C SER A 31 11.97 6.18 -12.49
N ALA A 32 12.28 6.39 -11.20
CA ALA A 32 13.46 7.13 -10.77
C ALA A 32 14.73 6.27 -10.73
N CYS A 33 14.58 4.99 -10.40
CA CYS A 33 15.68 4.04 -10.29
C CYS A 33 15.91 3.21 -11.56
N ASP A 34 15.18 3.52 -12.64
CA ASP A 34 15.12 2.76 -13.91
C ASP A 34 14.93 1.26 -13.67
N ALA A 35 14.04 0.93 -12.74
CA ALA A 35 13.83 -0.43 -12.30
C ALA A 35 12.67 -1.08 -13.08
N GLY A 36 12.93 -2.26 -13.64
CA GLY A 36 11.96 -3.09 -14.35
C GLY A 36 12.25 -3.30 -15.84
N VAL A 37 11.50 -4.20 -16.47
CA VAL A 37 11.79 -4.71 -17.83
C VAL A 37 11.28 -3.78 -18.94
N ASN A 38 10.28 -2.94 -18.65
CA ASN A 38 9.84 -1.83 -19.50
C ASN A 38 8.80 -0.95 -18.76
N SER A 39 8.76 0.37 -19.02
CA SER A 39 7.80 1.30 -18.39
C SER A 39 6.33 0.90 -18.61
N SER A 40 6.00 0.33 -19.79
CA SER A 40 4.64 -0.11 -20.12
C SER A 40 4.22 -1.40 -19.38
N ALA A 41 5.14 -2.34 -19.19
CA ALA A 41 4.88 -3.58 -18.47
C ALA A 41 4.63 -3.31 -16.98
N ASN A 42 5.42 -2.41 -16.39
CA ASN A 42 5.28 -1.97 -15.00
C ASN A 42 3.91 -1.31 -14.75
N GLY A 43 3.47 -0.45 -15.68
CA GLY A 43 2.15 0.19 -15.60
C GLY A 43 1.00 -0.82 -15.66
N GLY A 44 1.09 -1.81 -16.56
CA GLY A 44 0.10 -2.89 -16.65
C GLY A 44 0.02 -3.73 -15.38
N PHE A 45 1.16 -4.11 -14.81
CA PHE A 45 1.23 -4.83 -13.55
C PHE A 45 0.59 -4.04 -12.39
N LEU A 46 0.93 -2.75 -12.25
CA LEU A 46 0.39 -1.91 -11.18
C LEU A 46 -1.14 -1.79 -11.25
N LEU A 47 -1.67 -1.55 -12.45
CA LEU A 47 -3.10 -1.29 -12.66
C LEU A 47 -3.96 -2.56 -12.61
N VAL A 48 -3.50 -3.64 -13.24
CA VAL A 48 -4.31 -4.85 -13.44
C VAL A 48 -4.16 -5.84 -12.29
N ILE A 49 -3.00 -5.86 -11.62
CA ILE A 49 -2.68 -6.87 -10.62
C ILE A 49 -2.49 -6.21 -9.25
N PHE A 50 -1.54 -5.28 -9.11
CA PHE A 50 -1.15 -4.75 -7.81
C PHE A 50 -2.30 -4.02 -7.10
N ILE A 51 -2.95 -3.04 -7.77
CA ILE A 51 -4.04 -2.27 -7.16
C ILE A 51 -5.23 -3.15 -6.76
N PRO A 52 -5.78 -4.02 -7.64
CA PRO A 52 -6.92 -4.86 -7.26
C PRO A 52 -6.59 -5.84 -6.13
N VAL A 53 -5.41 -6.47 -6.16
CA VAL A 53 -4.99 -7.43 -5.13
C VAL A 53 -4.77 -6.72 -3.80
N LEU A 54 -4.03 -5.61 -3.79
CA LEU A 54 -3.77 -4.85 -2.57
C LEU A 54 -5.07 -4.29 -1.97
N TRP A 55 -5.97 -3.76 -2.81
CA TRP A 55 -7.29 -3.32 -2.37
C TRP A 55 -8.08 -4.45 -1.71
N PHE A 56 -8.11 -5.64 -2.32
CA PHE A 56 -8.82 -6.78 -1.75
C PHE A 56 -8.24 -7.21 -0.39
N VAL A 57 -6.91 -7.27 -0.27
CA VAL A 57 -6.22 -7.61 0.98
C VAL A 57 -6.52 -6.58 2.07
N LEU A 58 -6.39 -5.28 1.75
CA LEU A 58 -6.69 -4.20 2.69
C LEU A 58 -8.16 -4.18 3.10
N MET A 59 -9.08 -4.50 2.18
CA MET A 59 -10.50 -4.64 2.48
C MET A 59 -10.77 -5.81 3.42
N ALA A 60 -10.09 -6.94 3.23
CA ALA A 60 -10.17 -8.08 4.15
C ALA A 60 -9.67 -7.71 5.56
N VAL A 61 -8.59 -6.94 5.65
CA VAL A 61 -8.08 -6.38 6.92
C VAL A 61 -9.12 -5.47 7.58
N TRP A 62 -9.72 -4.55 6.82
CA TRP A 62 -10.73 -3.62 7.33
C TRP A 62 -11.94 -4.37 7.91
N LEU A 63 -12.46 -5.35 7.18
CA LEU A 63 -13.62 -6.15 7.58
C LEU A 63 -13.29 -7.08 8.75
N GLY A 64 -12.13 -7.76 8.70
CA GLY A 64 -11.67 -8.68 9.74
C GLY A 64 -11.43 -7.98 11.07
N ALA A 65 -10.68 -6.88 11.06
CA ALA A 65 -10.48 -6.05 12.26
C ALA A 65 -11.82 -5.48 12.77
N GLY A 66 -12.73 -5.12 11.86
CA GLY A 66 -14.06 -4.65 12.21
C GLY A 66 -14.94 -5.69 12.90
N ALA A 67 -14.75 -6.98 12.58
CA ALA A 67 -15.46 -8.09 13.21
C ALA A 67 -14.83 -8.49 14.56
N LEU A 68 -13.50 -8.45 14.67
CA LEU A 68 -12.76 -8.95 15.83
C LEU A 68 -12.70 -7.94 17.00
N LEU A 69 -12.68 -6.63 16.75
CA LEU A 69 -12.34 -5.64 17.79
C LEU A 69 -13.50 -5.05 18.62
N GLY A 70 -14.69 -5.65 18.60
CA GLY A 70 -15.75 -5.36 19.59
C GLY A 70 -16.13 -3.87 19.74
N ARG A 71 -16.47 -3.46 20.97
CA ARG A 71 -17.15 -2.18 21.31
C ARG A 71 -16.22 -0.97 21.57
N HIS A 72 -14.91 -1.08 21.38
CA HIS A 72 -13.98 0.04 21.61
C HIS A 72 -13.64 0.76 20.30
N PRO A 73 -14.38 1.82 19.92
CA PRO A 73 -14.26 2.42 18.59
C PRO A 73 -12.89 3.03 18.32
N VAL A 74 -12.24 3.62 19.34
CA VAL A 74 -10.92 4.25 19.22
C VAL A 74 -9.82 3.20 19.00
N VAL A 75 -9.80 2.17 19.85
CA VAL A 75 -8.83 1.07 19.73
C VAL A 75 -8.98 0.36 18.38
N ARG A 76 -10.23 0.12 17.96
CA ARG A 76 -10.54 -0.44 16.65
C ARG A 76 -9.99 0.41 15.50
N ALA A 77 -10.22 1.73 15.53
CA ALA A 77 -9.72 2.62 14.49
C ALA A 77 -8.19 2.61 14.43
N PHE A 78 -7.52 2.66 15.58
CA PHE A 78 -6.06 2.63 15.66
C PHE A 78 -5.48 1.32 15.09
N VAL A 79 -6.05 0.18 15.45
CA VAL A 79 -5.61 -1.13 14.94
C VAL A 79 -5.85 -1.26 13.44
N ILE A 80 -6.98 -0.78 12.92
CA ILE A 80 -7.24 -0.78 11.48
C ILE A 80 -6.18 0.04 10.75
N VAL A 81 -5.89 1.26 11.22
CA VAL A 81 -4.87 2.12 10.60
C VAL A 81 -3.50 1.45 10.65
N ALA A 82 -3.10 0.91 11.81
CA ALA A 82 -1.83 0.21 11.95
C ALA A 82 -1.71 -0.98 11.00
N LEU A 83 -2.74 -1.82 10.91
CA LEU A 83 -2.73 -2.98 10.02
C LEU A 83 -2.67 -2.58 8.54
N ILE A 84 -3.40 -1.53 8.14
CA ILE A 84 -3.33 -1.00 6.77
C ILE A 84 -1.91 -0.51 6.46
N LEU A 85 -1.30 0.27 7.35
CA LEU A 85 0.06 0.77 7.17
C LEU A 85 1.08 -0.37 7.08
N ILE A 86 0.97 -1.38 7.95
CA ILE A 86 1.86 -2.55 7.94
C ILE A 86 1.71 -3.33 6.63
N VAL A 87 0.48 -3.61 6.19
CA VAL A 87 0.25 -4.36 4.94
C VAL A 87 0.74 -3.57 3.73
N SER A 88 0.48 -2.27 3.66
CA SER A 88 0.99 -1.40 2.60
C SER A 88 2.53 -1.33 2.61
N TRP A 89 3.15 -1.27 3.79
CA TRP A 89 4.61 -1.29 3.92
C TRP A 89 5.21 -2.62 3.45
N CYS A 90 4.60 -3.75 3.82
CA CYS A 90 5.02 -5.06 3.33
C CYS A 90 4.87 -5.14 1.81
N ALA A 91 3.76 -4.67 1.25
CA ALA A 91 3.56 -4.63 -0.19
C ALA A 91 4.62 -3.77 -0.89
N LEU A 92 4.94 -2.58 -0.35
CA LEU A 92 6.05 -1.77 -0.86
C LEU A 92 7.36 -2.56 -0.80
N SER A 93 7.71 -3.11 0.36
CA SER A 93 8.99 -3.81 0.58
C SER A 93 9.18 -5.04 -0.31
N ILE A 94 8.10 -5.77 -0.64
CA ILE A 94 8.16 -6.93 -1.56
C ILE A 94 8.52 -6.52 -2.98
N PHE A 95 7.97 -5.39 -3.45
CA PHE A 95 8.09 -4.96 -4.84
C PHE A 95 9.07 -3.80 -5.02
N TRP A 96 9.68 -3.32 -3.94
CA TRP A 96 10.69 -2.28 -3.98
C TRP A 96 11.96 -2.85 -4.59
N GLU A 97 12.41 -2.20 -5.65
CA GLU A 97 13.66 -2.56 -6.29
C GLU A 97 14.79 -1.91 -5.49
N GLY A 98 15.74 -2.73 -5.06
CA GLY A 98 16.84 -2.32 -4.17
C GLY A 98 17.90 -1.49 -4.89
N GLU A 99 19.16 -1.70 -4.53
CA GLU A 99 20.27 -0.95 -5.13
C GLU A 99 20.36 -1.15 -6.65
N SER A 100 20.42 -0.05 -7.39
CA SER A 100 20.61 -0.03 -8.84
C SER A 100 21.67 1.00 -9.23
N TYR A 101 22.13 0.98 -10.48
CA TYR A 101 23.07 2.00 -10.99
C TYR A 101 22.54 3.42 -10.81
N TYR A 102 21.22 3.62 -10.94
CA TYR A 102 20.57 4.93 -10.79
C TYR A 102 20.17 5.24 -9.34
N CYS A 103 20.03 4.22 -8.49
CA CYS A 103 19.72 4.34 -7.06
C CYS A 103 20.72 3.53 -6.22
N PRO A 104 21.95 4.03 -6.02
CA PRO A 104 23.00 3.29 -5.32
C PRO A 104 22.73 3.09 -3.83
N SER A 105 21.86 3.92 -3.24
CA SER A 105 21.40 3.77 -1.84
C SER A 105 20.13 2.93 -1.70
N GLY A 106 19.66 2.29 -2.79
CA GLY A 106 18.43 1.49 -2.81
C GLY A 106 17.14 2.31 -2.76
N VAL A 107 17.22 3.65 -2.78
CA VAL A 107 16.06 4.54 -2.80
C VAL A 107 16.28 5.73 -3.74
N PRO A 108 15.20 6.32 -4.29
CA PRO A 108 15.28 7.53 -5.11
C PRO A 108 15.79 8.75 -4.33
N PRO A 109 16.35 9.78 -5.00
CA PRO A 109 16.82 11.02 -4.35
C PRO A 109 15.74 11.83 -3.63
N TRP A 110 14.47 11.61 -3.96
CA TRP A 110 13.33 12.26 -3.29
C TRP A 110 12.86 11.50 -2.05
N TRP A 111 13.40 10.29 -1.79
CA TRP A 111 13.02 9.50 -0.63
C TRP A 111 13.49 10.19 0.66
N PRO A 112 12.64 10.30 1.69
CA PRO A 112 13.00 10.97 2.92
C PRO A 112 14.03 10.18 3.74
N ASP A 113 15.08 10.85 4.20
CA ASP A 113 16.20 10.25 4.96
C ASP A 113 15.79 9.61 6.30
N PHE A 114 14.66 10.03 6.88
CA PHE A 114 14.16 9.51 8.15
C PHE A 114 13.27 8.27 8.00
N VAL A 115 12.90 7.88 6.78
CA VAL A 115 12.13 6.67 6.50
C VAL A 115 13.08 5.59 6.01
N PRO A 116 13.09 4.40 6.61
CA PRO A 116 13.98 3.33 6.16
C PRO A 116 13.72 2.99 4.68
N ALA A 117 14.76 2.54 3.98
CA ALA A 117 14.59 1.97 2.66
C ALA A 117 13.61 0.78 2.74
N PRO A 118 12.58 0.70 1.89
CA PRO A 118 11.69 -0.45 1.85
C PRO A 118 12.48 -1.69 1.41
N GLY A 119 12.25 -2.82 2.09
CA GLY A 119 12.99 -4.06 1.88
C GLY A 119 12.88 -4.99 3.09
N PHE A 120 13.36 -6.23 2.93
CA PHE A 120 13.48 -7.24 4.00
C PHE A 120 14.94 -7.63 4.21
#